data_AF-A0A397C822-F1
#
_entry.id   AF-A0A397C822-F1
#
_cell.length_a   1.000
_cell.length_b   1.000
_cell.length_c   1.000
_cell.angle_alpha   90.00
_cell.angle_beta   90.00
_cell.angle_gamma   90.00
#
_symmetry.space_group_name_H-M   'P 1'
#
loop_
_entity.id
_entity.type
_entity.pdbx_description
1 polymer ?
#
loop_
_entity_poly.entity_id
_entity_poly.type
_entity_poly.pdbx_seq_one_letter_code
_entity_poly.pdbx_strand_id
1 'polypeptide(L)'
;MSHRANRKIPNIQLVKMSGSLAAQFSREREKQEKEFAEKKKQIEADNSRSSHIDKAFESHTDAASEAEFKRQTIGLVSAAEYRRRRENCNNPVAVVEDDDQPAAKRAKPTKKKKSKPLSFSMDSDDEQVTEKPAIKKKALKCPFVETAFLPDKEREEEIA
;
A
#
# COMPACT_ATOMS: atom_id res chain seq x y z
N MET A 1 39.47 -3.28 -12.31
CA MET A 1 38.46 -4.37 -12.34
C MET A 1 38.98 -5.53 -11.50
N SER A 2 38.61 -5.59 -10.22
CA SER A 2 39.08 -6.63 -9.30
C SER A 2 38.28 -7.92 -9.52
N HIS A 3 38.94 -8.95 -10.03
CA HIS A 3 38.35 -10.26 -10.25
C HIS A 3 38.27 -10.98 -8.90
N ARG A 4 37.07 -11.05 -8.31
CA ARG A 4 36.82 -11.84 -7.11
C ARG A 4 36.96 -13.33 -7.46
N ALA A 5 38.11 -13.91 -7.14
CA ALA A 5 38.39 -15.33 -7.37
C ALA A 5 37.31 -16.22 -6.72
N ASN A 6 36.74 -17.12 -7.52
CA ASN A 6 35.83 -18.17 -7.07
C ASN A 6 36.62 -19.18 -6.23
N ARG A 7 36.71 -18.95 -4.92
CA ARG A 7 37.32 -19.90 -3.98
C ARG A 7 36.39 -21.10 -3.83
N LYS A 8 36.75 -22.21 -4.49
CA LYS A 8 36.12 -23.52 -4.32
C LYS A 8 36.21 -23.92 -2.85
N ILE A 9 35.06 -24.00 -2.19
CA ILE A 9 34.97 -24.40 -0.77
C ILE A 9 35.45 -25.85 -0.69
N PRO A 10 36.51 -26.17 0.08
CA PRO A 10 36.97 -27.55 0.21
C PRO A 10 35.89 -28.39 0.89
N ASN A 11 35.69 -29.60 0.38
CA ASN A 11 34.79 -30.60 0.94
C ASN A 11 35.29 -30.95 2.35
N ILE A 12 34.60 -30.44 3.37
CA ILE A 12 34.93 -30.64 4.78
C ILE A 12 34.78 -32.14 5.03
N GLN A 13 35.92 -32.81 5.23
CA GLN A 13 35.94 -34.21 5.63
C GLN A 13 35.05 -34.36 6.87
N LEU A 14 34.10 -35.30 6.78
CA LEU A 14 33.20 -35.70 7.85
C LEU A 14 34.03 -36.17 9.06
N VAL A 15 34.32 -35.26 9.97
CA VAL A 15 34.98 -35.56 11.24
C VAL A 15 34.08 -36.54 11.98
N LYS A 16 34.57 -37.77 12.19
CA LYS A 16 33.90 -38.80 12.99
C LYS A 16 33.88 -38.32 14.45
N MET A 17 32.89 -37.50 14.77
CA MET A 17 32.61 -37.11 16.15
C MET A 17 32.13 -38.35 16.90
N SER A 18 32.74 -38.66 18.04
CA SER A 18 32.38 -39.83 18.85
C SER A 18 30.91 -39.76 19.30
N GLY A 19 30.27 -40.91 19.39
CA GLY A 19 28.80 -41.09 19.24
C GLY A 19 27.87 -40.26 20.14
N SER A 20 28.33 -39.72 21.28
CA SER A 20 27.52 -38.86 22.15
C SER A 20 27.43 -37.42 21.63
N LEU A 21 28.58 -36.80 21.35
CA LEU A 21 28.63 -35.43 20.85
C LEU A 21 28.10 -35.35 19.41
N ALA A 22 28.34 -36.38 18.60
CA ALA A 22 27.73 -36.50 17.28
C ALA A 22 26.20 -36.58 17.36
N ALA A 23 25.64 -37.33 18.30
CA ALA A 23 24.20 -37.42 18.48
C ALA A 23 23.59 -36.08 18.93
N GLN A 24 24.27 -35.32 19.80
CA GLN A 24 23.85 -33.98 20.19
C GLN A 24 23.84 -33.02 19.00
N PHE A 25 24.90 -32.99 18.20
CA PHE A 25 24.95 -32.16 17.00
C PHE A 25 23.93 -32.56 15.93
N SER A 26 23.61 -33.85 15.80
CA SER A 26 22.53 -34.30 14.90
C SER A 26 21.15 -33.82 15.37
N ARG A 27 20.86 -33.91 16.68
CA ARG A 27 19.60 -33.38 17.26
C ARG A 27 19.49 -31.88 17.09
N GLU A 28 20.59 -31.16 17.32
CA GLU A 28 20.65 -29.71 17.15
C GLU A 28 20.43 -29.31 15.69
N ARG A 29 21.05 -30.03 14.74
CA ARG A 29 20.84 -29.80 13.31
C ARG A 29 19.39 -30.06 12.88
N GLU A 30 18.78 -31.15 13.36
CA GLU A 30 17.37 -31.47 13.07
C GLU A 30 16.43 -30.38 13.62
N LYS A 31 16.72 -29.86 14.83
CA LYS A 31 15.96 -28.75 15.40
C LYS A 31 16.10 -27.48 14.56
N GLN A 32 17.32 -27.13 14.15
CA GLN A 32 17.58 -25.97 13.30
C GLN A 32 16.91 -26.08 11.94
N GLU A 33 16.91 -27.27 11.33
CA GLU A 33 16.24 -27.51 10.05
C GLU A 33 14.71 -27.37 10.17
N LYS A 34 14.12 -27.89 11.25
CA LYS A 34 12.68 -27.70 11.55
C LYS A 34 12.33 -26.23 11.73
N GLU A 35 13.08 -25.51 12.57
CA GLU A 35 12.86 -24.07 12.76
C GLU A 35 13.02 -23.28 11.46
N PHE A 36 13.95 -23.67 10.60
CA PHE A 36 14.15 -23.02 9.31
C PHE A 36 12.98 -23.29 8.35
N ALA A 37 12.50 -24.53 8.29
CA ALA A 37 11.35 -24.90 7.47
C ALA A 37 10.08 -24.16 7.92
N GLU A 38 9.85 -24.06 9.23
CA GLU A 38 8.74 -23.31 9.82
C GLU A 38 8.83 -21.81 9.49
N LYS A 39 10.00 -21.18 9.70
CA LYS A 39 10.23 -19.76 9.37
C LYS A 39 10.03 -19.50 7.88
N LYS A 40 10.53 -20.39 7.01
CA LYS A 40 10.34 -20.27 5.56
C LYS A 40 8.84 -20.30 5.18
N LYS A 41 8.09 -21.24 5.76
CA LYS A 41 6.63 -21.35 5.56
C LYS A 41 5.89 -20.11 6.08
N GLN A 42 6.32 -19.57 7.22
CA GLN A 42 5.76 -18.35 7.80
C GLN A 42 6.00 -17.14 6.87
N ILE A 43 7.23 -16.97 6.38
CA ILE A 43 7.57 -15.90 5.43
C ILE A 43 6.75 -16.02 4.13
N GLU A 44 6.57 -17.23 3.60
CA GLU A 44 5.74 -17.45 2.41
C GLU A 44 4.27 -17.08 2.66
N ALA A 45 3.73 -17.46 3.82
CA ALA A 45 2.37 -17.09 4.21
C ALA A 45 2.22 -15.57 4.38
N ASP A 46 3.16 -14.90 5.05
CA ASP A 46 3.13 -13.46 5.27
C ASP A 46 3.30 -12.67 3.97
N ASN A 47 4.17 -13.14 3.07
CA ASN A 47 4.32 -12.55 1.75
C ASN A 47 3.04 -12.69 0.91
N SER A 48 2.35 -13.84 1.00
CA SER A 48 1.07 -14.04 0.32
C SER A 48 -0.02 -13.07 0.80
N ARG A 49 0.01 -12.63 2.05
CA ARG A 49 -0.93 -11.61 2.58
C ARG A 49 -0.65 -10.23 1.98
N SER A 50 0.60 -9.92 1.65
CA SER A 50 0.97 -8.66 0.99
C SER A 50 0.51 -8.61 -0.47
N SER A 51 0.37 -9.76 -1.16
CA SER A 51 -0.18 -9.82 -2.53
C SER A 51 -1.62 -9.31 -2.66
N HIS A 52 -2.33 -9.11 -1.54
CA HIS A 52 -3.63 -8.43 -1.54
C HIS A 52 -3.50 -6.95 -1.94
N ILE A 53 -2.36 -6.32 -1.63
CA ILE A 53 -2.08 -4.93 -1.98
C ILE A 53 -1.90 -4.82 -3.49
N ASP A 54 -1.16 -5.73 -4.12
CA ASP A 54 -1.01 -5.75 -5.58
C ASP A 54 -2.37 -5.90 -6.27
N LYS A 55 -3.24 -6.80 -5.79
CA LYS A 55 -4.62 -6.93 -6.29
C LYS A 55 -5.49 -5.70 -6.06
N ALA A 56 -5.21 -4.91 -5.02
CA ALA A 56 -5.90 -3.65 -4.78
C ALA A 56 -5.44 -2.54 -5.75
N PHE A 57 -4.20 -2.61 -6.23
CA PHE A 57 -3.62 -1.71 -7.23
C PHE A 57 -3.76 -2.20 -8.67
N GLU A 58 -4.06 -3.48 -8.89
CA GLU A 58 -4.56 -4.06 -10.15
C GLU A 58 -5.97 -3.54 -10.51
N SER A 59 -6.44 -2.47 -9.87
CA SER A 59 -7.72 -1.84 -10.12
C SER A 59 -7.98 -1.69 -11.62
N HIS A 60 -8.87 -2.55 -12.12
CA HIS A 60 -9.73 -2.61 -13.32
C HIS A 60 -9.55 -1.69 -14.55
N THR A 61 -8.68 -0.70 -14.56
CA THR A 61 -8.37 0.10 -15.73
C THR A 61 -7.28 -0.60 -16.52
N ASP A 62 -7.69 -1.42 -17.47
CA ASP A 62 -6.80 -1.80 -18.56
C ASP A 62 -6.23 -0.52 -19.19
N ALA A 63 -4.91 -0.44 -19.30
CA ALA A 63 -4.22 0.74 -19.79
C ALA A 63 -4.68 1.12 -21.21
N ALA A 64 -5.11 0.13 -22.01
CA ALA A 64 -5.66 0.36 -23.34
C ALA A 64 -7.06 0.99 -23.31
N SER A 65 -7.98 0.46 -22.50
CA SER A 65 -9.35 0.98 -22.41
C SER A 65 -9.42 2.39 -21.81
N GLU A 66 -8.55 2.70 -20.84
CA GLU A 66 -8.43 4.04 -20.26
C GLU A 66 -7.80 5.04 -21.25
N ALA A 67 -6.88 4.59 -22.11
CA ALA A 67 -6.33 5.43 -23.17
C ALA A 67 -7.39 5.81 -24.21
N GLU A 68 -8.26 4.87 -24.60
CA GLU A 68 -9.39 5.13 -25.49
C GLU A 68 -10.42 6.04 -24.84
N PHE A 69 -10.77 5.80 -23.57
CA PHE A 69 -11.67 6.66 -22.81
C PHE A 69 -11.18 8.11 -22.81
N LYS A 70 -9.88 8.34 -22.56
CA LYS A 70 -9.27 9.67 -22.62
C LYS A 70 -9.37 10.26 -24.02
N ARG A 71 -9.00 9.53 -25.07
CA ARG A 71 -9.13 10.00 -26.46
C ARG A 71 -10.55 10.47 -26.80
N GLN A 72 -11.57 9.77 -26.29
CA GLN A 72 -12.97 10.12 -26.52
C GLN A 72 -13.53 11.21 -25.60
N THR A 73 -12.83 11.56 -24.52
CA THR A 73 -13.29 12.53 -23.50
C THR A 73 -12.44 13.79 -23.38
N ILE A 74 -11.28 13.85 -24.05
CA ILE A 74 -10.47 15.07 -24.15
C ILE A 74 -11.20 16.07 -25.07
N GLY A 75 -11.72 17.15 -24.49
CA GLY A 75 -12.43 18.22 -25.20
C GLY A 75 -13.67 18.72 -24.46
N LEU A 76 -14.48 19.57 -25.12
CA LEU A 76 -15.79 19.96 -24.61
C LEU A 76 -16.78 18.81 -24.82
N VAL A 77 -17.04 18.07 -23.75
CA VAL A 77 -17.94 16.91 -23.75
C VAL A 77 -19.07 17.17 -22.76
N SER A 78 -20.29 16.80 -23.14
CA SER A 78 -21.43 16.94 -22.23
C SER A 78 -21.29 15.99 -21.03
N ALA A 79 -21.76 16.41 -19.86
CA ALA A 79 -21.74 15.59 -18.65
C ALA A 79 -22.44 14.23 -18.84
N ALA A 80 -23.48 14.18 -19.68
CA ALA A 80 -24.18 12.94 -20.01
C ALA A 80 -23.29 11.98 -20.83
N GLU A 81 -22.52 12.54 -21.75
CA GLU A 81 -21.68 11.79 -22.68
C GLU A 81 -20.43 11.22 -21.99
N TYR A 82 -19.85 11.98 -21.04
CA TYR A 82 -18.76 11.49 -20.19
C TYR A 82 -19.20 10.30 -19.32
N ARG A 83 -20.39 10.37 -18.70
CA ARG A 83 -20.94 9.26 -17.91
C ARG A 83 -21.18 8.02 -18.77
N ARG A 84 -21.81 8.19 -19.94
CA ARG A 84 -22.04 7.11 -20.90
C ARG A 84 -20.73 6.43 -21.30
N ARG A 85 -19.71 7.20 -21.71
CA ARG A 85 -18.41 6.64 -22.09
C ARG A 85 -17.73 5.91 -20.93
N ARG A 86 -17.87 6.41 -19.69
CA ARG A 86 -17.27 5.77 -18.51
C ARG A 86 -17.94 4.43 -18.21
N GLU A 87 -19.26 4.36 -18.39
CA GLU A 87 -20.04 3.12 -18.26
C GLU A 87 -19.62 2.09 -19.33
N ASN A 88 -19.45 2.51 -20.59
CA ASN A 88 -19.01 1.64 -21.68
C ASN A 88 -17.59 1.09 -21.48
N CYS A 89 -16.66 1.87 -20.92
CA CYS A 89 -15.30 1.39 -20.63
C CYS A 89 -15.26 0.44 -19.43
N ASN A 90 -16.12 0.65 -18.42
CA ASN A 90 -16.20 -0.23 -17.24
C ASN A 90 -16.98 -1.53 -17.51
N ASN A 91 -17.97 -1.47 -18.39
CA ASN A 91 -18.73 -2.61 -18.87
C ASN A 91 -18.79 -2.51 -20.39
N PRO A 92 -17.84 -3.13 -21.12
CA PRO A 92 -17.97 -3.29 -22.55
C PRO A 92 -19.13 -4.25 -22.80
N VAL A 93 -20.36 -3.74 -22.75
CA VAL A 93 -21.49 -4.41 -23.38
C VAL A 93 -21.09 -4.47 -24.84
N ALA A 94 -20.85 -5.69 -25.35
CA ALA A 94 -20.53 -5.90 -26.75
C ALA A 94 -21.48 -5.04 -27.58
N VAL A 95 -20.91 -4.05 -28.27
CA VAL A 95 -21.66 -3.17 -29.17
C VAL A 95 -22.11 -4.05 -30.31
N VAL A 96 -23.30 -4.62 -30.15
CA VAL A 96 -24.18 -4.95 -31.27
C VAL A 96 -24.66 -3.61 -31.78
N GLU A 97 -24.09 -3.21 -32.92
CA GLU A 97 -24.61 -2.17 -33.79
C GLU A 97 -26.06 -2.54 -34.13
N ASP A 98 -27.02 -1.84 -33.53
CA ASP A 98 -28.39 -1.76 -34.04
C ASP A 98 -28.95 -0.38 -33.66
N ASP A 99 -29.17 0.41 -34.71
CA ASP A 99 -29.99 1.62 -34.75
C ASP A 99 -31.42 1.36 -34.24
N ASP A 100 -32.02 2.40 -33.66
CA ASP A 100 -33.46 2.59 -33.42
C ASP A 100 -34.27 1.50 -32.67
N GLN A 101 -34.38 1.63 -31.33
CA GLN A 101 -35.68 1.48 -30.63
C GLN A 101 -35.65 1.90 -29.15
N PRO A 102 -36.71 2.55 -28.62
CA PRO A 102 -36.81 2.88 -27.20
C PRO A 102 -37.34 1.68 -26.39
N ALA A 103 -36.43 0.93 -25.76
CA ALA A 103 -36.80 -0.17 -24.86
C ALA A 103 -36.74 0.26 -23.40
N ALA A 104 -37.90 0.64 -22.87
CA ALA A 104 -38.16 0.74 -21.43
C ALA A 104 -37.83 -0.59 -20.73
N LYS A 105 -36.75 -0.63 -19.94
CA LYS A 105 -36.47 -1.74 -19.02
C LYS A 105 -36.43 -1.22 -17.58
N ARG A 106 -37.35 -1.79 -16.81
CA ARG A 106 -37.76 -1.49 -15.44
C ARG A 106 -36.56 -1.43 -14.48
N ALA A 107 -36.43 -0.30 -13.79
CA ALA A 107 -35.49 -0.12 -12.69
C ALA A 107 -35.85 -1.00 -11.50
N LYS A 108 -34.88 -1.77 -10.97
CA LYS A 108 -35.00 -2.41 -9.65
C LYS A 108 -34.62 -1.41 -8.55
N PRO A 109 -35.34 -1.33 -7.43
CA PRO A 109 -35.00 -0.39 -6.35
C PRO A 109 -33.72 -0.86 -5.64
N THR A 110 -32.63 -0.10 -5.79
CA THR A 110 -31.41 -0.29 -5.00
C THR A 110 -31.64 0.21 -3.58
N LYS A 111 -31.44 -0.66 -2.59
CA LYS A 111 -31.51 -0.28 -1.17
C LYS A 111 -30.43 0.78 -0.87
N LYS A 112 -30.86 1.98 -0.47
CA LYS A 112 -29.95 3.05 -0.02
C LYS A 112 -29.27 2.60 1.28
N LYS A 113 -27.96 2.33 1.22
CA LYS A 113 -27.14 2.19 2.44
C LYS A 113 -26.92 3.59 3.01
N LYS A 114 -27.25 3.81 4.28
CA LYS A 114 -26.93 5.05 4.99
C LYS A 114 -25.42 5.14 5.12
N SER A 115 -24.79 6.09 4.45
CA SER A 115 -23.38 6.44 4.67
C SER A 115 -23.26 7.02 6.09
N LYS A 116 -22.35 6.48 6.89
CA LYS A 116 -21.98 7.11 8.17
C LYS A 116 -21.38 8.49 7.85
N PRO A 117 -21.75 9.56 8.57
CA PRO A 117 -21.15 10.86 8.36
C PRO A 117 -19.65 10.77 8.64
N LEU A 118 -18.85 11.31 7.72
CA LEU A 118 -17.41 11.39 7.89
C LEU A 118 -17.11 12.32 9.07
N SER A 119 -16.04 12.05 9.81
CA SER A 119 -15.59 12.82 10.98
C SER A 119 -15.16 14.27 10.67
N PHE A 120 -15.34 14.74 9.43
CA PHE A 120 -14.91 16.03 8.90
C PHE A 120 -16.07 16.78 8.22
N SER A 121 -17.29 16.75 8.77
CA SER A 121 -18.31 17.72 8.33
C SER A 121 -17.95 19.08 8.92
N MET A 122 -17.29 19.90 8.10
CA MET A 122 -17.04 21.31 8.33
C MET A 122 -18.34 22.11 8.14
N ASP A 123 -19.36 21.76 8.92
CA ASP A 123 -20.67 22.43 9.01
C ASP A 123 -21.09 22.54 10.48
N SER A 124 -20.10 22.60 11.38
CA SER A 124 -20.26 22.89 12.80
C SER A 124 -19.37 24.07 13.12
N ASP A 125 -20.00 25.23 13.23
CA ASP A 125 -19.51 26.52 13.72
C ASP A 125 -18.29 27.14 13.05
N ASP A 126 -18.60 28.09 12.18
CA ASP A 126 -17.87 29.35 12.09
C ASP A 126 -18.14 30.19 13.37
N GLU A 127 -17.42 29.88 14.45
CA GLU A 127 -17.27 30.80 15.59
C GLU A 127 -15.80 30.96 15.98
N GLN A 128 -15.39 32.23 15.99
CA GLN A 128 -14.11 32.78 16.42
C GLN A 128 -13.53 32.12 17.68
N VAL A 129 -12.30 31.59 17.58
CA VAL A 129 -11.38 31.57 18.73
C VAL A 129 -9.98 31.93 18.25
N THR A 130 -9.68 33.22 18.31
CA THR A 130 -8.32 33.73 18.53
C THR A 130 -7.82 33.25 19.90
N GLU A 131 -7.20 32.07 19.94
CA GLU A 131 -6.31 31.72 21.05
C GLU A 131 -4.98 31.19 20.51
N LYS A 132 -3.91 31.86 20.91
CA LYS A 132 -2.53 31.42 20.64
C LYS A 132 -2.37 29.99 21.16
N PRO A 133 -1.92 29.02 20.35
CA PRO A 133 -1.72 27.67 20.83
C PRO A 133 -0.61 27.67 21.87
N ALA A 134 -0.91 27.28 23.10
CA ALA A 134 0.11 26.98 24.11
C ALA A 134 1.03 25.88 23.54
N ILE A 135 2.25 26.27 23.17
CA ILE A 135 3.19 25.41 22.48
C ILE A 135 3.69 24.37 23.49
N LYS A 136 3.22 23.14 23.32
CA LYS A 136 3.71 22.00 24.10
C LYS A 136 5.13 21.67 23.59
N LYS A 137 6.13 21.68 24.47
CA LYS A 137 7.51 21.27 24.16
C LYS A 137 7.49 19.90 23.48
N LYS A 138 7.79 19.86 22.18
CA LYS A 138 7.75 18.62 21.39
C LYS A 138 8.93 17.75 21.81
N ALA A 139 8.68 16.47 22.11
CA ALA A 139 9.73 15.51 22.37
C ALA A 139 10.64 15.40 21.14
N LEU A 140 11.92 15.79 21.28
CA LEU A 140 12.92 15.60 20.24
C LEU A 140 13.08 14.09 19.99
N LYS A 141 13.00 13.69 18.73
CA LYS A 141 13.09 12.26 18.34
C LYS A 141 14.47 11.66 18.66
N CYS A 142 15.49 12.51 18.85
CA CYS A 142 16.82 12.12 19.32
C CYS A 142 17.37 13.22 20.26
N PRO A 143 17.69 12.90 21.52
CA PRO A 143 18.22 13.88 22.48
C PRO A 143 19.68 14.30 22.19
N PHE A 144 20.38 13.58 21.33
CA PHE A 144 21.79 13.85 20.97
C PHE A 144 21.97 14.67 19.69
N VAL A 145 20.88 15.04 19.01
CA VAL A 145 20.96 15.85 17.79
C VAL A 145 20.91 17.31 18.19
N GLU A 146 21.98 18.05 17.91
CA GLU A 146 22.06 19.48 18.17
C GLU A 146 21.13 20.26 17.22
N THR A 147 20.13 20.93 17.80
CA THR A 147 19.16 21.75 17.04
C THR A 147 19.39 23.25 17.23
N ALA A 148 20.52 23.66 17.80
CA ALA A 148 20.81 25.06 18.12
C ALA A 148 21.00 25.98 16.90
N PHE A 149 21.27 25.40 15.73
CA PHE A 149 21.35 26.15 14.47
C PHE A 149 19.98 26.47 13.86
N LEU A 150 18.90 25.82 14.30
CA LEU A 150 17.57 26.09 13.78
C LEU A 150 17.00 27.37 14.39
N PRO A 151 16.38 28.26 13.59
CA PRO A 151 15.63 29.40 14.11
C PRO A 151 14.47 28.90 14.99
N ASP A 152 14.57 29.16 16.29
CA ASP A 152 13.68 28.65 17.32
C ASP A 152 13.14 29.84 18.12
N LYS A 153 11.94 30.30 17.76
CA LYS A 153 11.35 31.55 18.27
C LYS A 153 11.22 31.57 19.79
N GLU A 154 10.90 30.44 20.42
CA GLU A 154 10.79 30.37 21.89
C GLU A 154 12.16 30.58 22.56
N ARG A 155 13.22 30.04 21.95
CA ARG A 155 14.58 30.17 22.45
C ARG A 155 15.10 31.59 22.29
N GLU A 156 14.80 32.23 21.17
CA GLU A 156 15.15 33.63 20.94
C GLU A 156 14.42 34.56 21.90
N GLU A 157 13.15 34.28 22.23
CA GLU A 157 12.37 35.04 23.23
C GLU A 157 12.84 34.83 24.68
N GLU A 158 13.43 33.68 25.03
CA GLU A 158 14.01 33.42 26.36
C GLU A 158 15.40 34.06 26.54
N ILE A 159 16.13 34.27 25.44
CA ILE A 159 17.48 34.86 25.44
C ILE A 159 17.43 36.40 25.26
N ALA A 160 16.33 36.94 24.73
CA ALA A 160 16.08 38.37 24.56
C ALA A 160 15.72 39.08 25.87
#